data_AF-A0A6G7X0I4-F1
#
_entry.id   AF-A0A6G7X0I4-F1
#
_cell.length_a   1.000
_cell.length_b   1.000
_cell.length_c   1.000
_cell.angle_alpha   90.00
_cell.angle_beta   90.00
_cell.angle_gamma   90.00
#
_symmetry.space_group_name_H-M   'P 1'
#
loop_
_entity.id
_entity.type
_entity.pdbx_description
1 polymer ?
#
loop_
_entity_poly.entity_id
_entity_poly.type
_entity_poly.pdbx_seq_one_letter_code
_entity_poly.pdbx_strand_id
1 'polypeptide(L)'
;MNLSTLFITVVLINLFAYMSIRFRPILFKTKLFKPMIWNFKLSMLPMIILLVTLSLVGIAITIGNTYEIFWLFDVAIVLLLIGVVIWLIMLPNSGYLITELNMTHRSEDGDLVPIWYDIVSVSSFAMSGIINTIANIAIIQILMLVLIDPEVITQKNRIFLLISGFIINTLVAIGVYLGRQIRFNSWDLLHPKSFIKKLVNHFNSLQVFKEFVLFVFMHASFFMIIYYAMGITRII
;
A
#
# COMPACT_ATOMS: atom_id res chain seq x y z
N MET A 1 -12.46 -14.35 6.50
CA MET A 1 -11.21 -14.19 7.26
C MET A 1 -11.53 -13.32 8.47
N ASN A 2 -10.94 -13.51 9.64
CA ASN A 2 -11.12 -12.56 10.76
C ASN A 2 -9.94 -11.57 10.81
N LEU A 3 -10.06 -10.50 11.59
CA LEU A 3 -9.05 -9.44 11.65
C LEU A 3 -7.68 -9.98 12.12
N SER A 4 -7.68 -10.89 13.10
CA SER A 4 -6.46 -11.55 13.58
C SER A 4 -5.76 -12.34 12.47
N THR A 5 -6.49 -13.05 11.62
CA THR A 5 -5.91 -13.77 10.49
C THR A 5 -5.29 -12.80 9.49
N LEU A 6 -5.94 -11.67 9.18
CA LEU A 6 -5.37 -10.65 8.30
C LEU A 6 -4.01 -10.17 8.83
N PHE A 7 -3.92 -9.82 10.11
CA PHE A 7 -2.67 -9.37 10.73
C PHE A 7 -1.59 -10.44 10.73
N ILE A 8 -1.93 -11.68 11.09
CA ILE A 8 -1.00 -12.81 11.05
C ILE A 8 -0.49 -13.02 9.63
N THR A 9 -1.37 -12.98 8.63
CA THR A 9 -1.00 -13.12 7.22
C THR A 9 -0.06 -12.01 6.78
N VAL A 10 -0.34 -10.74 7.13
CA VAL A 10 0.55 -9.60 6.86
C VAL A 10 1.94 -9.87 7.46
N VAL A 11 2.03 -10.26 8.72
CA VAL A 11 3.34 -10.52 9.36
C VAL A 11 4.07 -11.66 8.67
N LEU A 12 3.40 -12.80 8.46
CA LEU A 12 4.02 -13.99 7.88
C LEU A 12 4.48 -13.77 6.44
N ILE A 13 3.67 -13.14 5.58
CA ILE A 13 4.05 -12.94 4.17
C ILE A 13 5.20 -11.95 4.03
N ASN A 14 5.22 -10.89 4.85
CA ASN A 14 6.31 -9.92 4.85
C ASN A 14 7.61 -10.52 5.39
N LEU A 15 7.52 -11.30 6.47
CA LEU A 15 8.67 -12.02 7.00
C LEU A 15 9.22 -13.00 5.97
N PHE A 16 8.35 -13.79 5.34
CA PHE A 16 8.74 -14.75 4.32
C PHE A 16 9.41 -14.08 3.11
N ALA A 17 8.80 -13.03 2.54
CA ALA A 17 9.36 -12.28 1.43
C ALA A 17 10.72 -11.65 1.80
N TYR A 18 10.84 -11.07 2.98
CA TYR A 18 12.11 -10.49 3.42
C TYR A 18 13.20 -11.55 3.64
N MET A 19 12.85 -12.69 4.25
CA MET A 19 13.80 -13.79 4.45
C MET A 19 14.23 -14.40 3.12
N SER A 20 13.35 -14.55 2.13
CA SER A 20 13.71 -15.13 0.83
C SER A 20 14.76 -14.29 0.11
N ILE A 21 14.66 -12.95 0.11
CA ILE A 21 15.72 -12.13 -0.52
C ILE A 21 17.02 -12.14 0.29
N ARG A 22 16.95 -12.26 1.61
CA ARG A 22 18.11 -12.23 2.51
C ARG A 22 18.89 -13.54 2.53
N PHE A 23 18.21 -14.67 2.40
CA PHE A 23 18.84 -15.99 2.32
C PHE A 23 19.38 -16.29 0.93
N ARG A 24 18.83 -15.69 -0.14
CA ARG A 24 19.34 -15.84 -1.51
C ARG A 24 20.87 -15.73 -1.64
N PRO A 25 21.55 -14.65 -1.18
CA PRO A 25 23.01 -14.55 -1.29
C PRO A 25 23.76 -15.57 -0.44
N ILE A 26 23.17 -16.03 0.68
CA ILE A 26 23.78 -17.01 1.58
C ILE A 26 23.75 -18.40 0.93
N LEU A 27 22.61 -18.77 0.36
CA LEU A 27 22.39 -20.09 -0.24
C LEU A 27 23.09 -20.27 -1.58
N PHE A 28 23.10 -19.22 -2.41
CA PHE A 28 23.55 -19.32 -3.81
C PHE A 28 24.79 -18.48 -4.12
N LYS A 29 25.40 -17.85 -3.10
CA LYS A 29 26.62 -17.03 -3.23
C LYS A 29 26.49 -15.87 -4.24
N THR A 30 25.29 -15.35 -4.42
CA THR A 30 25.00 -14.19 -5.28
C THR A 30 25.08 -12.88 -4.51
N LYS A 31 25.04 -11.75 -5.22
CA LYS A 31 24.97 -10.44 -4.57
C LYS A 31 23.55 -10.17 -4.11
N LEU A 32 23.42 -9.44 -3.00
CA LEU A 32 22.12 -8.99 -2.52
C LEU A 32 21.58 -7.90 -3.42
N PHE A 33 20.43 -8.15 -4.06
CA PHE A 33 19.75 -7.17 -4.91
C PHE A 33 19.08 -6.08 -4.06
N LYS A 34 19.84 -5.02 -3.77
CA LYS A 34 19.44 -3.91 -2.90
C LYS A 34 18.15 -3.20 -3.33
N PRO A 35 17.85 -2.97 -4.64
CA PRO A 35 16.63 -2.28 -5.03
C PRO A 35 15.35 -2.96 -4.54
N MET A 36 15.30 -4.29 -4.55
CA MET A 36 14.11 -5.03 -4.08
C MET A 36 13.89 -4.89 -2.57
N ILE A 37 14.97 -4.84 -1.77
CA ILE A 37 14.86 -4.52 -0.33
C ILE A 37 14.33 -3.10 -0.13
N TRP A 38 14.79 -2.15 -0.94
CA TRP A 38 14.34 -0.78 -0.86
C TRP A 38 12.84 -0.66 -1.17
N ASN A 39 12.39 -1.26 -2.29
CA ASN A 39 10.99 -1.30 -2.66
C ASN A 39 10.13 -1.99 -1.59
N PHE A 40 10.64 -3.04 -0.95
CA PHE A 40 9.95 -3.68 0.17
C PHE A 40 9.83 -2.79 1.39
N LYS A 41 10.88 -2.06 1.77
CA LYS A 41 10.80 -1.08 2.85
C LYS A 41 9.79 0.02 2.54
N LEU A 42 9.77 0.51 1.29
CA LEU A 42 8.76 1.48 0.85
C LEU A 42 7.34 0.91 0.92
N SER A 43 7.17 -0.39 0.64
CA SER A 43 5.85 -1.05 0.75
C SER A 43 5.28 -1.10 2.18
N MET A 44 6.16 -1.05 3.20
CA MET A 44 5.79 -1.01 4.62
C MET A 44 5.45 0.40 5.10
N LEU A 45 5.94 1.42 4.40
CA LEU A 45 5.87 2.82 4.85
C LEU A 45 4.43 3.31 5.11
N PRO A 46 3.41 3.00 4.28
CA PRO A 46 2.03 3.43 4.54
C PRO A 46 1.50 2.88 5.85
N MET A 47 1.77 1.60 6.15
CA MET A 47 1.32 0.97 7.39
C MET A 47 1.99 1.61 8.61
N ILE A 48 3.28 1.92 8.51
CA ILE A 48 4.01 2.63 9.58
C ILE A 48 3.42 4.01 9.81
N ILE A 49 3.17 4.78 8.75
CA ILE A 49 2.56 6.12 8.83
C ILE A 49 1.20 6.04 9.51
N LEU A 50 0.37 5.07 9.13
CA LEU A 50 -0.95 4.88 9.71
C LEU A 50 -0.86 4.56 11.20
N LEU A 51 -0.01 3.61 11.60
CA LEU A 51 0.18 3.25 13.00
C LEU A 51 0.70 4.42 13.85
N VAL A 52 1.69 5.16 13.35
CA VAL A 52 2.22 6.34 14.03
C VAL A 52 1.14 7.41 14.17
N THR A 53 0.39 7.70 13.09
CA THR A 53 -0.72 8.68 13.12
C THR A 53 -1.74 8.30 14.18
N LEU A 54 -2.23 7.05 14.16
CA LEU A 54 -3.22 6.57 15.11
C LEU A 54 -2.71 6.60 16.56
N SER A 55 -1.43 6.31 16.77
CA SER A 55 -0.81 6.37 18.10
C SER A 55 -0.75 7.81 18.62
N LEU A 56 -0.33 8.76 17.78
CA LEU A 56 -0.27 10.18 18.14
C LEU A 56 -1.67 10.76 18.42
N VAL A 57 -2.66 10.40 17.59
CA VAL A 57 -4.07 10.77 17.78
C VAL A 57 -4.60 10.20 19.10
N GLY A 58 -4.35 8.92 19.38
CA GLY A 58 -4.76 8.28 20.63
C GLY A 58 -4.11 8.91 21.87
N ILE A 59 -2.82 9.28 21.78
CA ILE A 59 -2.12 10.00 22.86
C ILE A 59 -2.75 11.38 23.09
N ALA A 60 -2.99 12.16 22.02
CA ALA A 60 -3.58 13.49 22.11
C ALA A 60 -4.98 13.45 22.75
N ILE A 61 -5.83 12.50 22.34
CA ILE A 61 -7.17 12.30 22.91
C ILE A 61 -7.08 11.88 24.38
N THR A 62 -6.20 10.94 24.72
CA THR A 62 -6.05 10.45 26.10
C THR A 62 -5.60 11.57 27.03
N ILE A 63 -4.60 12.35 26.65
CA ILE A 63 -4.13 13.50 27.42
C ILE A 63 -5.23 14.56 27.52
N GLY A 64 -5.89 14.88 26.40
CA GLY A 64 -7.00 15.85 26.36
C GLY A 64 -8.11 15.51 27.35
N ASN A 65 -8.53 14.25 27.38
CA ASN A 65 -9.55 13.77 28.31
C ASN A 65 -9.05 13.71 29.77
N THR A 66 -7.78 13.34 30.00
CA THR A 66 -7.23 13.19 31.36
C THR A 66 -7.05 14.52 32.07
N TYR A 67 -6.65 15.55 31.33
CA TYR A 67 -6.34 16.88 31.87
C TYR A 67 -7.37 17.94 31.51
N GLU A 68 -8.51 17.55 30.93
CA GLU A 68 -9.59 18.45 30.48
C GLU A 68 -9.11 19.55 29.51
N ILE A 69 -8.13 19.21 28.66
CA ILE A 69 -7.54 20.13 27.69
C ILE A 69 -8.27 20.00 26.35
N PHE A 70 -9.32 20.80 26.16
CA PHE A 70 -10.22 20.71 25.01
C PHE A 70 -9.54 20.88 23.64
N TRP A 71 -8.53 21.75 23.51
CA TRP A 71 -7.86 22.01 22.23
C TRP A 71 -7.04 20.81 21.70
N LEU A 72 -6.70 19.83 22.56
CA LEU A 72 -6.00 18.62 22.12
C LEU A 72 -6.86 17.74 21.22
N PHE A 73 -8.19 17.85 21.31
CA PHE A 73 -9.10 17.15 20.40
C PHE A 73 -9.00 17.71 18.97
N ASP A 74 -8.97 19.04 18.82
CA ASP A 74 -8.79 19.68 17.52
C ASP A 74 -7.43 19.31 16.90
N VAL A 75 -6.38 19.26 17.73
CA VAL A 75 -5.05 18.81 17.31
C VAL A 75 -5.09 17.35 16.86
N ALA A 76 -5.79 16.47 17.57
CA ALA A 76 -5.96 15.07 17.17
C ALA A 76 -6.65 14.95 15.79
N ILE A 77 -7.68 15.76 15.52
CA ILE A 77 -8.34 15.80 14.20
C ILE A 77 -7.36 16.26 13.12
N VAL A 78 -6.62 17.34 13.35
CA VAL A 78 -5.65 17.86 12.38
C VAL A 78 -4.55 16.83 12.11
N LEU A 79 -4.02 16.18 13.14
CA LEU A 79 -3.04 15.10 13.02
C LEU A 79 -3.58 13.93 12.21
N LEU A 80 -4.83 13.52 12.44
CA LEU A 80 -5.48 12.46 11.68
C LEU A 80 -5.60 12.84 10.21
N LEU A 81 -6.10 14.04 9.89
CA LEU A 81 -6.25 14.50 8.50
C LEU A 81 -4.91 14.54 7.77
N ILE A 82 -3.88 15.11 8.39
CA ILE A 82 -2.52 15.15 7.82
C ILE A 82 -1.98 13.73 7.62
N GLY A 83 -2.11 12.88 8.63
CA GLY A 83 -1.64 11.50 8.56
C GLY A 83 -2.34 10.68 7.48
N VAL A 84 -3.64 10.86 7.28
CA VAL A 84 -4.41 10.20 6.20
C VAL A 84 -3.98 10.70 4.82
N VAL A 85 -3.70 12.00 4.66
CA VAL A 85 -3.19 12.55 3.39
C VAL A 85 -1.81 11.98 3.07
N ILE A 86 -0.89 11.96 4.05
CA ILE A 86 0.45 11.39 3.88
C ILE A 86 0.36 9.88 3.59
N TRP A 87 -0.51 9.16 4.31
CA TRP A 87 -0.79 7.75 4.08
C TRP A 87 -1.25 7.50 2.65
N LEU A 88 -2.22 8.28 2.14
CA LEU A 88 -2.77 8.12 0.80
C LEU A 88 -1.71 8.35 -0.29
N ILE A 89 -0.82 9.34 -0.10
CA ILE A 89 0.31 9.61 -1.00
C ILE A 89 1.31 8.46 -1.01
N MET A 90 1.51 7.79 0.12
CA MET A 90 2.48 6.71 0.27
C MET A 90 1.90 5.34 -0.09
N LEU A 91 0.58 5.15 -0.01
CA LEU A 91 -0.12 3.88 -0.24
C LEU A 91 0.24 3.18 -1.58
N PRO A 92 0.43 3.89 -2.71
CA PRO A 92 0.86 3.26 -3.95
C PRO A 92 2.17 2.48 -3.84
N ASN A 93 3.07 2.84 -2.91
CA ASN A 93 4.32 2.10 -2.69
C ASN A 93 4.08 0.67 -2.20
N SER A 94 2.98 0.40 -1.47
CA SER A 94 2.58 -0.96 -1.12
C SER A 94 2.18 -1.75 -2.37
N GLY A 95 1.32 -1.17 -3.20
CA GLY A 95 0.83 -1.82 -4.43
C GLY A 95 1.91 -1.97 -5.50
N TYR A 96 2.93 -1.10 -5.50
CA TYR A 96 3.98 -1.03 -6.52
C TYR A 96 4.77 -2.34 -6.66
N LEU A 97 4.93 -3.11 -5.56
CA LEU A 97 5.63 -4.40 -5.57
C LEU A 97 5.05 -5.42 -6.55
N ILE A 98 3.77 -5.31 -6.93
CA ILE A 98 3.18 -6.19 -7.95
C ILE A 98 3.88 -6.04 -9.31
N THR A 99 4.42 -4.85 -9.61
CA THR A 99 5.11 -4.57 -10.87
C THR A 99 6.59 -4.98 -10.86
N GLU A 100 7.10 -5.35 -9.69
CA GLU A 100 8.47 -5.83 -9.47
C GLU A 100 8.59 -7.34 -9.65
N LEU A 101 7.57 -7.99 -10.26
CA LEU A 101 7.64 -9.38 -10.73
C LEU A 101 8.71 -9.61 -11.81
N ASN A 102 9.30 -8.54 -12.34
CA ASN A 102 10.38 -8.61 -13.30
C ASN A 102 11.62 -9.25 -12.66
N MET A 103 12.05 -10.41 -13.15
CA MET A 103 13.26 -11.11 -12.69
C MET A 103 14.56 -10.44 -13.18
N THR A 104 14.60 -9.11 -13.19
CA THR A 104 15.77 -8.32 -13.62
C THR A 104 17.04 -8.63 -12.83
N HIS A 105 16.91 -9.14 -11.61
CA HIS A 105 18.05 -9.61 -10.82
C HIS A 105 18.69 -10.89 -11.40
N ARG A 106 17.95 -11.67 -12.20
CA ARG A 106 18.46 -12.91 -12.81
C ARG A 106 19.44 -12.66 -13.95
N SER A 107 19.30 -11.55 -14.69
CA SER A 107 20.26 -11.21 -15.76
C SER A 107 21.65 -10.89 -15.21
N GLU A 108 21.77 -10.48 -13.94
CA GLU A 108 23.06 -10.19 -13.30
C GLU A 108 23.72 -11.45 -12.70
N ASP A 109 22.93 -12.45 -12.31
CA ASP A 109 23.39 -13.62 -11.55
C ASP A 109 23.52 -14.92 -12.38
N GLY A 110 23.03 -14.94 -13.62
CA GLY A 110 23.04 -16.13 -14.48
C GLY A 110 22.22 -17.29 -13.89
N ASP A 111 22.74 -18.52 -13.99
CA ASP A 111 22.07 -19.75 -13.53
C ASP A 111 22.43 -20.18 -12.10
N LEU A 112 23.08 -19.31 -11.32
CA LEU A 112 23.48 -19.62 -9.93
C LEU A 112 22.29 -19.86 -8.99
N VAL A 113 21.13 -19.29 -9.31
CA VAL A 113 19.90 -19.41 -8.52
C VAL A 113 18.87 -20.27 -9.26
N PRO A 114 18.39 -21.37 -8.64
CA PRO A 114 17.33 -22.17 -9.20
C PRO A 114 16.07 -21.35 -9.50
N ILE A 115 15.46 -21.57 -10.67
CA ILE A 115 14.29 -20.81 -11.13
C ILE A 115 13.15 -20.87 -10.11
N TRP A 116 12.91 -22.04 -9.52
CA TRP A 116 11.85 -22.23 -8.53
C TRP A 116 12.01 -21.31 -7.32
N TYR A 117 13.26 -21.01 -6.91
CA TYR A 117 13.53 -20.15 -5.78
C TYR A 117 13.17 -18.69 -6.11
N ASP A 118 13.61 -18.21 -7.27
CA ASP A 118 13.29 -16.85 -7.73
C ASP A 118 11.78 -16.69 -7.93
N ILE A 119 11.08 -17.68 -8.49
CA ILE A 119 9.61 -17.67 -8.62
C ILE A 119 8.95 -17.49 -7.26
N VAL A 120 9.29 -18.34 -6.27
CA VAL A 120 8.69 -18.26 -4.93
C VAL A 120 9.01 -16.95 -4.25
N SER A 121 10.28 -16.50 -4.31
CA SER A 121 10.72 -15.25 -3.70
C SER A 121 9.98 -14.06 -4.31
N VAL A 122 10.04 -13.88 -5.63
CA VAL A 122 9.42 -12.75 -6.34
C VAL A 122 7.89 -12.75 -6.19
N SER A 123 7.24 -13.91 -6.26
CA SER A 123 5.80 -14.04 -6.01
C SER A 123 5.43 -13.63 -4.58
N SER A 124 6.29 -13.92 -3.61
CA SER A 124 6.08 -13.54 -2.21
C SER A 124 6.19 -12.04 -1.99
N PHE A 125 7.08 -11.34 -2.72
CA PHE A 125 7.13 -9.88 -2.71
C PHE A 125 5.87 -9.26 -3.31
N ALA A 126 5.41 -9.77 -4.46
CA ALA A 126 4.17 -9.29 -5.05
C ALA A 126 2.97 -9.53 -4.11
N MET A 127 2.87 -10.73 -3.52
CA MET A 127 1.82 -11.04 -2.55
C MET A 127 1.91 -10.18 -1.29
N SER A 128 3.12 -9.94 -0.77
CA SER A 128 3.36 -8.99 0.33
C SER A 128 2.79 -7.62 -0.02
N GLY A 129 3.14 -7.04 -1.17
CA GLY A 129 2.61 -5.74 -1.61
C GLY A 129 1.09 -5.69 -1.71
N ILE A 130 0.48 -6.74 -2.26
CA ILE A 130 -0.98 -6.88 -2.36
C ILE A 130 -1.62 -6.90 -0.98
N ILE A 131 -1.15 -7.78 -0.10
CA ILE A 131 -1.70 -7.95 1.25
C ILE A 131 -1.49 -6.68 2.09
N ASN A 132 -0.35 -6.01 1.96
CA ASN A 132 -0.10 -4.72 2.62
C ASN A 132 -1.07 -3.64 2.16
N THR A 133 -1.33 -3.55 0.85
CA THR A 133 -2.28 -2.59 0.29
C THR A 133 -3.67 -2.82 0.87
N ILE A 134 -4.15 -4.06 0.85
CA ILE A 134 -5.49 -4.40 1.35
C ILE A 134 -5.59 -4.24 2.87
N ALA A 135 -4.54 -4.60 3.62
CA ALA A 135 -4.50 -4.40 5.06
C ALA A 135 -4.58 -2.91 5.44
N ASN A 136 -3.87 -2.05 4.72
CA ASN A 136 -3.96 -0.59 4.89
C ASN A 136 -5.38 -0.08 4.65
N ILE A 137 -6.05 -0.54 3.59
CA ILE A 137 -7.45 -0.19 3.29
C ILE A 137 -8.39 -0.68 4.40
N ALA A 138 -8.19 -1.91 4.88
CA ALA A 138 -9.01 -2.47 5.96
C ALA A 138 -8.86 -1.66 7.26
N ILE A 139 -7.63 -1.28 7.64
CA ILE A 139 -7.40 -0.50 8.86
C ILE A 139 -8.08 0.87 8.78
N ILE A 140 -7.97 1.59 7.65
CA ILE A 140 -8.62 2.90 7.53
C ILE A 140 -10.15 2.78 7.51
N GLN A 141 -10.68 1.70 6.93
CA GLN A 141 -12.11 1.43 6.93
C GLN A 141 -12.66 1.07 8.31
N ILE A 142 -11.90 0.31 9.11
CA ILE A 142 -12.22 0.06 10.52
C ILE A 142 -12.23 1.38 11.28
N LEU A 143 -11.22 2.23 11.09
CA LEU A 143 -11.19 3.55 11.72
C LEU A 143 -12.41 4.39 11.36
N MET A 144 -12.81 4.42 10.07
CA MET A 144 -14.02 5.14 9.65
C MET A 144 -15.28 4.65 10.37
N LEU A 145 -15.43 3.33 10.57
CA LEU A 145 -16.58 2.82 11.31
C LEU A 145 -16.51 3.13 12.80
N VAL A 146 -15.33 3.08 13.42
CA VAL A 146 -15.16 3.49 14.82
C VAL A 146 -15.52 4.97 15.02
N LEU A 147 -15.20 5.83 14.05
CA LEU A 147 -15.53 7.26 14.11
C LEU A 147 -17.01 7.56 13.87
N ILE A 148 -17.67 6.79 12.99
CA ILE A 148 -19.11 6.92 12.75
C ILE A 148 -19.92 6.31 13.89
N ASP A 149 -19.36 5.31 14.58
CA ASP A 149 -19.96 4.54 15.66
C ASP A 149 -21.41 4.08 15.39
N PRO A 150 -21.65 3.32 14.31
CA PRO A 150 -23.00 2.89 13.98
C PRO A 150 -23.50 1.82 14.96
N GLU A 151 -24.71 1.99 15.49
CA GLU A 151 -25.35 1.00 16.39
C GLU A 151 -25.37 -0.43 15.80
N VAL A 152 -25.60 -0.55 14.48
CA VAL A 152 -25.56 -1.81 13.75
C VAL A 152 -24.92 -1.61 12.38
N ILE A 153 -24.12 -2.59 11.93
CA ILE A 153 -23.53 -2.58 10.59
C ILE A 153 -24.59 -2.93 9.56
N THR A 154 -25.13 -1.89 8.93
CA THR A 154 -26.17 -2.01 7.90
C THR A 154 -25.60 -2.32 6.52
N GLN A 155 -26.46 -2.70 5.57
CA GLN A 155 -26.09 -2.85 4.15
C GLN A 155 -25.50 -1.54 3.57
N LYS A 156 -25.98 -0.37 4.03
CA LYS A 156 -25.45 0.93 3.62
C LYS A 156 -23.97 1.08 4.00
N ASN A 157 -23.59 0.64 5.20
CA ASN A 157 -22.19 0.65 5.65
C ASN A 157 -21.34 -0.26 4.76
N ARG A 158 -21.83 -1.46 4.42
CA ARG A 158 -21.11 -2.38 3.52
C ARG A 158 -20.93 -1.81 2.11
N ILE A 159 -21.95 -1.13 1.57
CA ILE A 159 -21.85 -0.43 0.27
C ILE A 159 -20.83 0.70 0.35
N PHE A 160 -20.84 1.48 1.42
CA PHE A 160 -19.84 2.54 1.66
C PHE A 160 -18.41 1.97 1.70
N LEU A 161 -18.21 0.82 2.37
CA LEU A 161 -16.91 0.13 2.39
C LEU A 161 -16.50 -0.36 1.00
N LEU A 162 -17.42 -0.89 0.20
CA LEU A 162 -17.13 -1.30 -1.18
C LEU A 162 -16.72 -0.10 -2.05
N ILE A 163 -17.46 1.00 -1.97
CA ILE A 163 -17.19 2.21 -2.75
C ILE A 163 -15.85 2.83 -2.34
N SER A 164 -15.59 2.96 -1.04
CA SER A 164 -14.31 3.49 -0.55
C SER A 164 -13.14 2.59 -0.95
N GLY A 165 -13.29 1.26 -0.86
CA GLY A 165 -12.30 0.31 -1.33
C GLY A 165 -12.02 0.44 -2.84
N PHE A 166 -13.07 0.59 -3.66
CA PHE A 166 -12.93 0.82 -5.10
C PHE A 166 -12.18 2.12 -5.42
N ILE A 167 -12.55 3.22 -4.76
CA ILE A 167 -11.90 4.53 -4.93
C ILE A 167 -10.42 4.44 -4.55
N ILE A 168 -10.11 3.90 -3.36
CA ILE A 168 -8.73 3.80 -2.88
C ILE A 168 -7.90 2.89 -3.78
N ASN A 169 -8.41 1.72 -4.19
CA ASN A 169 -7.70 0.82 -5.12
C ASN A 169 -7.45 1.47 -6.48
N THR A 170 -8.37 2.30 -6.97
CA THR A 170 -8.17 3.07 -8.21
C THR A 170 -7.06 4.10 -8.03
N LEU A 171 -7.03 4.83 -6.91
CA LEU A 171 -5.95 5.77 -6.59
C LEU A 171 -4.60 5.06 -6.45
N VAL A 172 -4.57 3.87 -5.85
CA VAL A 172 -3.37 3.02 -5.79
C VAL A 172 -2.91 2.65 -7.20
N ALA A 173 -3.80 2.16 -8.07
CA ALA A 173 -3.46 1.80 -9.44
C ALA A 173 -2.90 3.00 -10.23
N ILE A 174 -3.47 4.19 -10.05
CA ILE A 174 -2.94 5.44 -10.62
C ILE A 174 -1.54 5.71 -10.08
N GLY A 175 -1.34 5.67 -8.76
CA GLY A 175 -0.03 5.92 -8.16
C GLY A 175 1.03 4.91 -8.60
N VAL A 176 0.68 3.63 -8.76
CA VAL A 176 1.57 2.59 -9.30
C VAL A 176 1.95 2.91 -10.75
N TYR A 177 1.00 3.34 -11.59
CA TYR A 177 1.30 3.76 -12.96
C TYR A 177 2.28 4.94 -12.98
N LEU A 178 2.01 5.97 -12.16
CA LEU A 178 2.85 7.16 -12.04
C LEU A 178 4.28 6.79 -11.61
N GLY A 179 4.41 5.88 -10.64
CA GLY A 179 5.71 5.36 -10.19
C GLY A 179 6.43 4.53 -11.25
N ARG A 180 5.72 3.68 -11.99
CA ARG A 180 6.34 2.74 -12.93
C ARG A 180 6.68 3.36 -14.28
N GLN A 181 5.71 4.04 -14.89
CA GLN A 181 5.83 4.56 -16.26
C GLN A 181 6.49 5.94 -16.29
N ILE A 182 6.11 6.81 -15.36
CA ILE A 182 6.63 8.18 -15.29
C ILE A 182 7.87 8.26 -14.37
N ARG A 183 8.11 7.25 -13.53
CA ARG A 183 9.17 7.27 -12.49
C ARG A 183 8.99 8.44 -11.53
N PHE A 184 7.76 8.65 -11.07
CA PHE A 184 7.49 9.56 -9.97
C PHE A 184 7.74 8.87 -8.63
N ASN A 185 8.45 9.54 -7.74
CA ASN A 185 8.51 9.18 -6.33
C ASN A 185 7.49 10.02 -5.55
N SER A 186 7.03 9.52 -4.39
CA SER A 186 6.14 10.30 -3.51
C SER A 186 6.74 11.65 -3.09
N TRP A 187 8.07 11.80 -3.14
CA TRP A 187 8.80 13.03 -2.84
C TRP A 187 8.72 14.08 -3.96
N ASP A 188 8.40 13.71 -5.19
CA ASP A 188 8.30 14.65 -6.32
C ASP A 188 7.13 15.63 -6.14
N LEU A 189 6.16 15.31 -5.28
CA LEU A 189 5.08 16.20 -4.88
C LEU A 189 5.58 17.46 -4.15
N LEU A 190 6.79 17.43 -3.58
CA LEU A 190 7.45 18.61 -3.02
C LEU A 190 7.94 19.59 -4.09
N HIS A 191 7.90 19.20 -5.36
CA HIS A 191 8.34 20.00 -6.51
C HIS A 191 7.23 20.13 -7.58
N PRO A 192 6.12 20.83 -7.26
CA PRO A 192 4.87 20.78 -8.03
C PRO A 192 5.02 21.25 -9.48
N LYS A 193 5.86 22.25 -9.77
CA LYS A 193 6.09 22.73 -11.14
C LYS A 193 6.73 21.66 -12.02
N SER A 194 7.74 20.96 -11.51
CA SER A 194 8.43 19.88 -12.23
C SER A 194 7.50 18.69 -12.41
N PHE A 195 6.75 18.34 -11.36
CA PHE A 195 5.75 17.29 -11.38
C PHE A 195 4.69 17.51 -12.47
N ILE A 196 4.04 18.68 -12.48
CA ILE A 196 2.99 19.00 -13.47
C ILE A 196 3.56 18.99 -14.89
N LYS A 197 4.74 19.59 -15.11
CA LYS A 197 5.38 19.61 -16.44
C LYS A 197 5.63 18.19 -16.95
N LYS A 198 6.16 17.31 -16.10
CA LYS A 198 6.43 15.92 -16.47
C LYS A 198 5.14 15.12 -16.70
N LEU A 199 4.10 15.37 -15.90
CA LEU A 199 2.78 14.74 -16.05
C LEU A 199 2.13 15.13 -17.39
N VAL A 200 2.07 16.42 -17.70
CA VAL A 200 1.49 16.92 -18.96
C VAL A 200 2.27 16.37 -20.16
N ASN A 201 3.60 16.43 -20.10
CA ASN A 201 4.44 15.94 -21.19
C ASN A 201 4.27 14.43 -21.46
N HIS A 202 3.97 13.64 -20.43
CA HIS A 202 3.73 12.20 -20.57
C HIS A 202 2.46 11.91 -21.36
N PHE A 203 1.39 12.66 -21.11
CA PHE A 203 0.08 12.46 -21.73
C PHE A 203 -0.09 13.17 -23.09
N ASN A 204 1.01 13.40 -23.80
CA ASN A 204 0.99 14.08 -25.11
C ASN A 204 0.47 13.23 -26.27
N SER A 205 0.13 11.96 -26.05
CA SER A 205 -0.42 11.09 -27.09
C SER A 205 -1.64 10.29 -26.60
N LEU A 206 -2.60 10.09 -27.51
CA LEU A 206 -3.78 9.26 -27.24
C LEU A 206 -3.40 7.81 -26.89
N GLN A 207 -2.30 7.31 -27.44
CA GLN A 207 -1.81 5.95 -27.18
C GLN A 207 -1.38 5.80 -25.71
N VAL A 208 -0.60 6.74 -25.18
CA VAL A 208 -0.18 6.73 -23.76
C VAL A 208 -1.39 6.85 -22.84
N PHE A 209 -2.38 7.67 -23.21
CA PHE A 209 -3.61 7.78 -22.43
C PHE A 209 -4.41 6.47 -22.41
N LYS A 210 -4.53 5.77 -23.54
CA LYS A 210 -5.17 4.45 -23.61
C LYS A 210 -4.43 3.41 -22.75
N GLU A 211 -3.11 3.40 -22.79
CA GLU A 211 -2.28 2.53 -21.96
C GLU A 211 -2.45 2.82 -20.47
N PHE A 212 -2.54 4.10 -20.09
CA PHE A 212 -2.87 4.51 -18.72
C PHE A 212 -4.23 3.99 -18.27
N VAL A 213 -5.28 4.21 -19.06
CA VAL A 213 -6.64 3.75 -18.72
C VAL A 213 -6.67 2.22 -18.58
N LEU A 214 -6.07 1.49 -19.52
CA LEU A 214 -5.99 0.03 -19.47
C LEU A 214 -5.20 -0.44 -18.23
N PHE A 215 -4.07 0.18 -17.93
CA PHE A 215 -3.26 -0.16 -16.77
C PHE A 215 -4.04 0.04 -15.46
N VAL A 216 -4.68 1.21 -15.30
CA VAL A 216 -5.46 1.53 -14.11
C VAL A 216 -6.64 0.58 -13.99
N PHE A 217 -7.38 0.32 -15.07
CA PHE A 217 -8.49 -0.62 -15.08
C PHE A 217 -8.07 -2.03 -14.65
N MET A 218 -6.99 -2.56 -15.23
CA MET A 218 -6.50 -3.91 -14.93
C MET A 218 -6.04 -4.02 -13.47
N HIS A 219 -5.24 -3.06 -12.98
CA HIS A 219 -4.71 -3.11 -11.62
C HIS A 219 -5.80 -2.82 -10.58
N ALA A 220 -6.67 -1.84 -10.80
CA ALA A 220 -7.76 -1.54 -9.89
C ALA A 220 -8.74 -2.72 -9.79
N SER A 221 -9.09 -3.34 -10.92
CA SER A 221 -9.94 -4.54 -10.94
C SER A 221 -9.26 -5.70 -10.21
N PHE A 222 -7.96 -5.92 -10.45
CA PHE A 222 -7.20 -6.96 -9.76
C PHE A 222 -7.19 -6.75 -8.24
N PHE A 223 -6.84 -5.55 -7.76
CA PHE A 223 -6.88 -5.24 -6.33
C PHE A 223 -8.29 -5.37 -5.75
N MET A 224 -9.32 -4.97 -6.51
CA MET A 224 -10.71 -5.06 -6.06
C MET A 224 -11.20 -6.51 -5.94
N ILE A 225 -10.80 -7.39 -6.86
CA ILE A 225 -11.10 -8.83 -6.79
C ILE A 225 -10.49 -9.43 -5.53
N ILE A 226 -9.22 -9.12 -5.24
CA ILE A 226 -8.55 -9.64 -4.04
C ILE A 226 -9.16 -9.03 -2.78
N TYR A 227 -9.44 -7.73 -2.76
CA TYR A 227 -10.13 -7.05 -1.66
C TYR A 227 -11.47 -7.74 -1.33
N TYR A 228 -12.27 -8.05 -2.34
CA TYR A 228 -13.53 -8.78 -2.17
C TYR A 228 -13.31 -10.22 -1.70
N ALA A 229 -12.33 -10.93 -2.27
CA ALA A 229 -12.00 -12.31 -1.91
C ALA A 229 -11.51 -12.46 -0.46
N MET A 230 -10.76 -11.47 0.05
CA MET A 230 -10.34 -11.41 1.45
C MET A 230 -11.53 -11.16 2.40
N GLY A 231 -12.67 -10.75 1.86
CA GLY A 231 -13.93 -10.60 2.58
C GLY A 231 -13.91 -9.43 3.56
N ILE A 232 -13.10 -8.38 3.32
CA ILE A 232 -12.92 -7.23 4.22
C ILE A 232 -14.24 -6.65 4.70
N THR A 233 -15.21 -6.50 3.79
CA THR A 233 -16.55 -5.98 4.09
C THR A 233 -17.41 -6.91 4.95
N ARG A 234 -16.96 -8.13 5.24
CA ARG A 234 -17.56 -9.10 6.17
C ARG A 234 -16.75 -9.27 7.45
N ILE A 235 -15.46 -8.91 7.43
CA ILE A 235 -14.59 -8.89 8.62
C ILE A 235 -14.99 -7.76 9.54
N ILE A 236 -15.31 -6.64 8.91
CA ILE A 236 -15.81 -5.42 9.51
C ILE A 236 -17.32 -5.55 9.67
#